data_AF-W4KIQ6-F1
#
_entry.id   AF-W4KIQ6-F1
#
_cell.length_a   1.000
_cell.length_b   1.000
_cell.length_c   1.000
_cell.angle_alpha   90.00
_cell.angle_beta   90.00
_cell.angle_gamma   90.00
#
_symmetry.space_group_name_H-M   'P 1'
#
loop_
_entity.id
_entity.type
_entity.pdbx_description
1 polymer ?
#
loop_
_entity_poly.entity_id
_entity_poly.type
_entity_poly.pdbx_seq_one_letter_code
_entity_poly.pdbx_strand_id
1 'polypeptide(L)'
;MAYYSNPNYNSGHRHSVSSGHHHHNHSPAPPGYSGGGYGYQQPPLGADPQLWQWFSAVDADRSGAISANELQSALVNGNWSGFDLDTVKMLMNIFDTDRSGTIGFNEFSGLWKYISDWQNVFKHFDKDRSGTIDGYELAEALRSFGYNLAPSILTLIEQKYATGPSTGYGPPPGITFDRFVRACVAVKSLTESFQRVDTDRDGWVTINYEDFMKIVLNAP
;
A
#
# COMPACT_ATOMS: atom_id res chain seq x y z
N MET A 1 -0.96 8.28 6.48
CA MET A 1 -1.24 7.13 7.38
C MET A 1 -2.19 6.13 6.73
N ALA A 2 -1.69 5.08 6.08
CA ALA A 2 -2.60 4.14 5.42
C ALA A 2 -3.38 3.27 6.41
N TYR A 3 -4.67 3.06 6.18
CA TYR A 3 -5.53 2.19 6.99
C TYR A 3 -6.05 1.01 6.16
N TYR A 4 -6.24 -0.13 6.83
CA TYR A 4 -7.07 -1.21 6.31
C TYR A 4 -8.54 -0.81 6.52
N SER A 5 -9.28 -0.58 5.44
CA SER A 5 -10.69 -0.19 5.51
C SER A 5 -11.58 -1.43 5.63
N ASN A 6 -11.91 -1.82 6.87
CA ASN A 6 -12.70 -3.04 7.13
C ASN A 6 -14.13 -2.94 6.55
N PRO A 7 -14.53 -3.78 5.56
CA PRO A 7 -15.86 -3.70 4.95
C PRO A 7 -17.02 -4.00 5.92
N ASN A 8 -16.75 -4.68 7.04
CA ASN A 8 -17.79 -5.20 7.94
C ASN A 8 -18.25 -4.22 9.04
N TYR A 9 -17.87 -2.93 8.98
CA TYR A 9 -18.23 -1.96 10.03
C TYR A 9 -19.32 -0.95 9.61
N ASN A 10 -20.49 -1.45 9.22
CA ASN A 10 -21.72 -0.64 9.21
C ASN A 10 -23.00 -1.44 9.50
N SER A 11 -23.97 -0.77 10.14
CA SER A 11 -25.34 -1.21 10.50
C SER A 11 -25.50 -2.10 11.75
N GLY A 12 -26.15 -1.54 12.78
CA GLY A 12 -26.48 -2.25 14.04
C GLY A 12 -27.21 -1.39 15.06
N HIS A 13 -28.37 -0.83 14.71
CA HIS A 13 -29.16 0.04 15.60
C HIS A 13 -30.05 -0.75 16.58
N ARG A 14 -30.09 -0.28 17.84
CA ARG A 14 -31.23 -0.30 18.81
C ARG A 14 -31.62 -1.58 19.62
N HIS A 15 -31.70 -1.33 20.94
CA HIS A 15 -32.65 -1.83 21.96
C HIS A 15 -32.87 -3.34 22.18
N SER A 16 -32.50 -3.84 23.37
CA SER A 16 -33.42 -3.99 24.53
C SER A 16 -32.83 -4.97 25.57
N VAL A 17 -33.01 -4.69 26.87
CA VAL A 17 -32.58 -5.58 27.96
C VAL A 17 -33.82 -6.20 28.61
N SER A 18 -33.83 -7.53 28.74
CA SER A 18 -34.78 -8.24 29.61
C SER A 18 -34.14 -9.51 30.17
N SER A 19 -34.38 -9.80 31.45
CA SER A 19 -33.72 -10.86 32.23
C SER A 19 -34.71 -11.93 32.72
N GLY A 20 -34.29 -13.20 32.67
CA GLY A 20 -34.93 -14.35 33.33
C GLY A 20 -34.14 -15.64 32.97
N HIS A 21 -33.32 -16.20 33.87
CA HIS A 21 -33.64 -17.10 35.00
C HIS A 21 -33.61 -18.62 34.68
N HIS A 22 -32.53 -19.27 35.15
CA HIS A 22 -32.40 -20.66 35.67
C HIS A 22 -33.12 -21.87 35.01
N HIS A 23 -32.36 -22.90 34.56
CA HIS A 23 -32.10 -24.14 35.33
C HIS A 23 -31.11 -25.11 34.61
N HIS A 24 -30.84 -26.29 35.21
CA HIS A 24 -29.69 -27.18 34.92
C HIS A 24 -29.92 -28.34 33.93
N ASN A 25 -28.79 -28.80 33.38
CA ASN A 25 -28.31 -30.21 33.29
C ASN A 25 -28.50 -31.10 32.04
N HIS A 26 -27.37 -31.71 31.65
CA HIS A 26 -27.14 -33.00 30.97
C HIS A 26 -27.44 -33.17 29.46
N SER A 27 -26.42 -33.65 28.74
CA SER A 27 -26.43 -34.05 27.33
C SER A 27 -27.05 -35.44 27.12
N PRO A 28 -27.51 -35.74 25.89
CA PRO A 28 -26.75 -36.69 25.07
C PRO A 28 -26.63 -36.30 23.58
N ALA A 29 -25.64 -36.88 22.90
CA ALA A 29 -25.51 -36.94 21.42
C ALA A 29 -26.21 -38.23 20.89
N PRO A 30 -26.28 -38.52 19.56
CA PRO A 30 -25.80 -37.79 18.37
C PRO A 30 -27.02 -37.38 17.49
N PRO A 31 -27.16 -37.54 16.13
CA PRO A 31 -26.30 -38.11 15.07
C PRO A 31 -25.42 -37.07 14.35
N GLY A 32 -24.77 -37.44 13.24
CA GLY A 32 -23.90 -36.56 12.45
C GLY A 32 -24.64 -35.72 11.41
N TYR A 33 -24.38 -34.41 11.40
CA TYR A 33 -24.77 -33.50 10.32
C TYR A 33 -23.61 -33.32 9.34
N SER A 34 -23.77 -33.82 8.11
CA SER A 34 -23.01 -33.36 6.95
C SER A 34 -23.48 -31.96 6.56
N GLY A 35 -23.09 -30.95 7.36
CA GLY A 35 -23.35 -29.54 7.09
C GLY A 35 -22.39 -29.00 6.04
N GLY A 36 -22.93 -28.37 4.98
CA GLY A 36 -22.12 -27.85 3.88
C GLY A 36 -21.06 -26.87 4.37
N GLY A 37 -19.80 -27.13 4.01
CA GLY A 37 -18.69 -26.27 4.38
C GLY A 37 -18.81 -24.92 3.70
N TYR A 38 -19.08 -23.87 4.49
CA TYR A 38 -18.70 -22.51 4.11
C TYR A 38 -17.19 -22.53 3.84
N GLY A 39 -16.80 -22.20 2.60
CA GLY A 39 -15.41 -22.24 2.14
C GLY A 39 -14.55 -21.19 2.84
N TYR A 40 -14.19 -21.44 4.09
CA TYR A 40 -13.06 -20.80 4.74
C TYR A 40 -11.81 -21.49 4.20
N GLN A 41 -11.11 -20.82 3.27
CA GLN A 41 -9.75 -21.20 2.96
C GLN A 41 -8.96 -21.22 4.27
N GLN A 42 -8.40 -22.37 4.63
CA GLN A 42 -7.60 -22.49 5.86
C GLN A 42 -6.25 -21.81 5.65
N PRO A 43 -5.68 -21.17 6.68
CA PRO A 43 -4.33 -20.61 6.59
C PRO A 43 -3.34 -21.68 6.14
N PRO A 44 -2.46 -21.38 5.16
CA PRO A 44 -1.38 -22.27 4.78
C PRO A 44 -0.55 -22.70 5.98
N LEU A 45 0.00 -23.92 5.95
CA LEU A 45 0.78 -24.46 7.06
C LEU A 45 1.99 -23.57 7.35
N GLY A 46 2.04 -22.97 8.55
CA GLY A 46 3.08 -22.02 8.95
C GLY A 46 2.80 -20.55 8.62
N ALA A 47 1.64 -20.23 8.05
CA ALA A 47 1.20 -18.85 7.84
C ALA A 47 0.98 -18.09 9.17
N ASP A 48 1.30 -16.80 9.19
CA ASP A 48 0.90 -15.91 10.27
C ASP A 48 -0.63 -15.75 10.29
N PRO A 49 -1.32 -16.04 11.42
CA PRO A 49 -2.79 -16.00 11.47
C PRO A 49 -3.39 -14.61 11.27
N GLN A 50 -2.70 -13.53 11.65
CA GLN A 50 -3.17 -12.16 11.48
C GLN A 50 -3.01 -11.71 10.04
N LEU A 51 -1.87 -12.02 9.41
CA LEU A 51 -1.65 -11.77 7.99
C LEU A 51 -2.64 -12.54 7.12
N TRP A 52 -2.95 -13.79 7.47
CA TRP A 52 -3.97 -14.58 6.78
C TRP A 52 -5.36 -13.93 6.89
N GLN A 53 -5.74 -13.46 8.09
CA GLN A 53 -7.01 -12.74 8.27
C GLN A 53 -7.08 -11.46 7.43
N TRP A 54 -5.98 -10.71 7.29
CA TRP A 54 -5.94 -9.55 6.39
C TRP A 54 -6.05 -9.97 4.93
N PHE A 55 -5.29 -10.97 4.49
CA PHE A 55 -5.36 -11.50 3.13
C PHE A 55 -6.78 -11.91 2.74
N SER A 56 -7.41 -12.80 3.52
CA SER A 56 -8.79 -13.29 3.28
C SER A 56 -9.88 -12.23 3.43
N ALA A 57 -9.53 -11.01 3.84
CA ALA A 57 -10.46 -9.89 3.93
C ALA A 57 -10.21 -8.79 2.88
N VAL A 58 -9.05 -8.83 2.20
CA VAL A 58 -8.79 -8.11 0.95
C VAL A 58 -9.28 -8.91 -0.26
N ASP A 59 -9.05 -10.23 -0.26
CA ASP A 59 -9.61 -11.19 -1.23
C ASP A 59 -11.14 -11.28 -1.04
N ALA A 60 -11.85 -10.41 -1.74
CA ALA A 60 -13.27 -10.15 -1.54
C ALA A 60 -14.14 -11.14 -2.32
N ASP A 61 -13.67 -11.60 -3.49
CA ASP A 61 -14.33 -12.65 -4.27
C ASP A 61 -13.97 -14.09 -3.81
N ARG A 62 -12.93 -14.24 -2.98
CA ARG A 62 -12.39 -15.50 -2.43
C ARG A 62 -11.77 -16.40 -3.49
N SER A 63 -11.23 -15.81 -4.55
CA SER A 63 -10.46 -16.50 -5.58
C SER A 63 -9.16 -17.11 -5.05
N GLY A 64 -8.66 -16.66 -3.89
CA GLY A 64 -7.39 -17.09 -3.31
C GLY A 64 -6.18 -16.28 -3.79
N ALA A 65 -6.40 -15.17 -4.51
CA ALA A 65 -5.38 -14.21 -4.89
C ALA A 65 -5.98 -12.81 -5.00
N ILE A 66 -5.24 -11.77 -4.60
CA ILE A 66 -5.75 -10.40 -4.56
C ILE A 66 -5.56 -9.73 -5.93
N SER A 67 -6.63 -9.22 -6.52
CA SER A 67 -6.56 -8.38 -7.72
C SER A 67 -6.14 -6.93 -7.41
N ALA A 68 -5.68 -6.20 -8.42
CA ALA A 68 -5.34 -4.78 -8.28
C ALA A 68 -6.54 -3.91 -7.79
N ASN A 69 -7.77 -4.28 -8.15
CA ASN A 69 -8.98 -3.57 -7.74
C ASN A 69 -9.29 -3.78 -6.25
N GLU A 70 -9.12 -5.01 -5.77
CA GLU A 70 -9.28 -5.36 -4.35
C GLU A 70 -8.19 -4.70 -3.49
N LEU A 71 -6.93 -4.76 -3.95
CA LEU A 71 -5.83 -4.08 -3.30
C LEU A 71 -6.06 -2.56 -3.20
N GLN A 72 -6.53 -1.92 -4.28
CA GLN A 72 -6.89 -0.51 -4.26
C GLN A 72 -8.05 -0.22 -3.29
N SER A 73 -9.05 -1.09 -3.23
CA SER A 73 -10.23 -0.90 -2.38
C SER A 73 -9.92 -1.08 -0.89
N ALA A 74 -8.94 -1.94 -0.55
CA ALA A 74 -8.52 -2.17 0.83
C ALA A 74 -7.59 -1.09 1.39
N LEU A 75 -6.81 -0.42 0.53
CA LEU A 75 -5.80 0.57 0.91
C LEU A 75 -6.32 2.02 0.81
N VAL A 76 -6.58 2.62 1.97
CA VAL A 76 -6.83 4.07 2.10
C VAL A 76 -5.65 4.79 2.74
N ASN A 77 -5.48 6.07 2.47
CA ASN A 77 -4.47 7.00 3.01
C ASN A 77 -4.89 7.63 4.35
N GLY A 78 -4.03 8.48 4.93
CA GLY A 78 -4.25 9.09 6.26
C GLY A 78 -5.25 10.22 6.30
N ASN A 79 -5.38 10.91 5.18
CA ASN A 79 -6.45 11.85 4.86
C ASN A 79 -7.70 11.13 4.31
N TRP A 80 -7.80 9.80 4.46
CA TRP A 80 -8.92 8.96 4.02
C TRP A 80 -9.16 8.89 2.50
N SER A 81 -8.25 9.40 1.66
CA SER A 81 -8.32 9.16 0.21
C SER A 81 -7.99 7.70 -0.11
N GLY A 82 -8.54 7.14 -1.18
CA GLY A 82 -8.06 5.86 -1.70
C GLY A 82 -6.63 5.96 -2.22
N PHE A 83 -5.92 4.83 -2.32
CA PHE A 83 -4.63 4.78 -2.99
C PHE A 83 -4.76 5.11 -4.48
N ASP A 84 -3.76 5.82 -5.02
CA ASP A 84 -3.64 6.10 -6.43
C ASP A 84 -3.43 4.81 -7.23
N LEU A 85 -4.18 4.65 -8.33
CA LEU A 85 -4.21 3.43 -9.12
C LEU A 85 -2.82 3.06 -9.67
N ASP A 86 -1.98 4.03 -10.03
CA ASP A 86 -0.65 3.75 -10.54
C ASP A 86 0.31 3.33 -9.42
N THR A 87 0.13 3.86 -8.19
CA THR A 87 0.84 3.32 -7.02
C THR A 87 0.45 1.86 -6.79
N VAL A 88 -0.85 1.52 -6.88
CA VAL A 88 -1.31 0.13 -6.74
C VAL A 88 -0.72 -0.77 -7.82
N LYS A 89 -0.78 -0.37 -9.10
CA LYS A 89 -0.14 -1.13 -10.20
C LYS A 89 1.36 -1.31 -10.01
N MET A 90 2.06 -0.29 -9.51
CA MET A 90 3.49 -0.40 -9.20
C MET A 90 3.75 -1.40 -8.06
N LEU A 91 2.92 -1.41 -7.01
CA LEU A 91 3.00 -2.44 -5.96
C LEU A 91 2.71 -3.85 -6.50
N MET A 92 1.69 -4.00 -7.38
CA MET A 92 1.44 -5.27 -8.08
C MET A 92 2.70 -5.71 -8.85
N ASN A 93 3.25 -4.86 -9.71
CA ASN A 93 4.45 -5.18 -10.52
C ASN A 93 5.71 -5.53 -9.70
N ILE A 94 5.81 -5.07 -8.45
CA ILE A 94 6.94 -5.38 -7.55
C ILE A 94 6.77 -6.74 -6.85
N PHE A 95 5.53 -7.12 -6.54
CA PHE A 95 5.23 -8.30 -5.69
C PHE A 95 4.59 -9.48 -6.43
N ASP A 96 4.00 -9.27 -7.61
CA ASP A 96 3.55 -10.32 -8.54
C ASP A 96 4.78 -10.94 -9.23
N THR A 97 5.39 -11.88 -8.52
CA THR A 97 6.65 -12.52 -8.91
C THR A 97 6.44 -13.65 -9.92
N ASP A 98 5.28 -14.30 -9.89
CA ASP A 98 4.90 -15.35 -10.84
C ASP A 98 4.25 -14.81 -12.13
N ARG A 99 3.89 -13.52 -12.15
CA ARG A 99 3.23 -12.79 -13.26
C ARG A 99 1.82 -13.30 -13.53
N SER A 100 1.11 -13.72 -12.49
CA SER A 100 -0.30 -14.10 -12.54
C SER A 100 -1.25 -12.92 -12.84
N GLY A 101 -0.81 -11.68 -12.59
CA GLY A 101 -1.66 -10.48 -12.60
C GLY A 101 -2.43 -10.27 -11.28
N THR A 102 -2.15 -11.11 -10.28
CA THR A 102 -2.75 -11.09 -8.93
C THR A 102 -1.65 -11.22 -7.87
N ILE A 103 -1.99 -11.07 -6.60
CA ILE A 103 -1.06 -11.25 -5.48
C ILE A 103 -1.48 -12.46 -4.65
N GLY A 104 -0.67 -13.52 -4.65
CA GLY A 104 -0.87 -14.68 -3.78
C GLY A 104 -0.52 -14.38 -2.32
N PHE A 105 -0.91 -15.25 -1.39
CA PHE A 105 -0.66 -15.02 0.05
C PHE A 105 0.82 -14.82 0.41
N ASN A 106 1.73 -15.57 -0.21
CA ASN A 106 3.17 -15.45 0.05
C ASN A 106 3.70 -14.07 -0.37
N GLU A 107 3.22 -13.56 -1.50
CA GLU A 107 3.58 -12.24 -2.05
C GLU A 107 2.94 -11.12 -1.21
N PHE A 108 1.69 -11.31 -0.77
CA PHE A 108 1.00 -10.43 0.17
C PHE A 108 1.78 -10.26 1.47
N SER A 109 2.48 -11.29 1.95
CA SER A 109 3.36 -11.16 3.14
C SER A 109 4.49 -10.14 2.94
N GLY A 110 5.11 -10.16 1.75
CA GLY A 110 6.15 -9.22 1.37
C GLY A 110 5.59 -7.81 1.16
N LEU A 111 4.48 -7.71 0.43
CA LEU A 111 3.78 -6.46 0.15
C LEU A 111 3.33 -5.77 1.45
N TRP A 112 2.73 -6.52 2.37
CA TRP A 112 2.26 -5.99 3.65
C TRP A 112 3.42 -5.51 4.52
N LYS A 113 4.50 -6.30 4.61
CA LYS A 113 5.73 -5.90 5.31
C LYS A 113 6.30 -4.60 4.71
N TYR A 114 6.38 -4.52 3.38
CA TYR A 114 6.88 -3.35 2.66
C TYR A 114 6.04 -2.10 2.91
N ILE A 115 4.71 -2.21 2.87
CA ILE A 115 3.80 -1.10 3.24
C ILE A 115 4.02 -0.69 4.70
N SER A 116 4.14 -1.64 5.64
CA SER A 116 4.36 -1.35 7.06
C SER A 116 5.70 -0.65 7.32
N ASP A 117 6.78 -1.11 6.68
CA ASP A 117 8.10 -0.49 6.77
C ASP A 117 8.05 0.96 6.21
N TRP A 118 7.42 1.17 5.05
CA TRP A 118 7.21 2.51 4.49
C TRP A 118 6.31 3.40 5.35
N GLN A 119 5.30 2.86 6.05
CA GLN A 119 4.48 3.66 6.96
C GLN A 119 5.31 4.25 8.10
N ASN A 120 6.33 3.53 8.59
CA ASN A 120 7.23 4.02 9.63
C ASN A 120 8.15 5.12 9.09
N VAL A 121 8.64 4.96 7.85
CA VAL A 121 9.40 6.00 7.13
C VAL A 121 8.56 7.27 6.93
N PHE A 122 7.32 7.14 6.45
CA PHE A 122 6.42 8.27 6.24
C PHE A 122 6.13 9.02 7.55
N LYS A 123 5.78 8.29 8.63
CA LYS A 123 5.55 8.88 9.97
C LYS A 123 6.77 9.57 10.58
N HIS A 124 7.98 9.28 10.10
CA HIS A 124 9.20 9.95 10.54
C HIS A 124 9.37 11.33 9.87
N PHE A 125 8.90 11.48 8.63
CA PHE A 125 9.03 12.72 7.86
C PHE A 125 7.78 13.61 7.88
N ASP A 126 6.57 13.04 8.04
CA ASP A 126 5.29 13.73 8.33
C ASP A 126 5.33 14.26 9.78
N LYS A 127 6.03 15.39 9.96
CA LYS A 127 6.41 15.95 11.26
C LYS A 127 5.27 16.70 11.92
N ASP A 128 4.48 17.41 11.12
CA ASP A 128 3.29 18.12 11.59
C ASP A 128 2.08 17.19 11.79
N ARG A 129 2.16 15.95 11.27
CA ARG A 129 1.10 14.93 11.27
C ARG A 129 -0.12 15.33 10.45
N SER A 130 0.07 16.14 9.41
CA SER A 130 -0.95 16.47 8.40
C SER A 130 -1.47 15.23 7.66
N GLY A 131 -0.68 14.14 7.64
CA GLY A 131 -1.00 12.93 6.88
C GLY A 131 -0.59 12.99 5.41
N THR A 132 0.13 14.05 5.04
CA THR A 132 0.78 14.33 3.76
C THR A 132 2.24 14.71 4.00
N ILE A 133 3.05 14.70 2.94
CA ILE A 133 4.43 15.20 2.95
C ILE A 133 4.49 16.50 2.14
N ASP A 134 5.01 17.57 2.73
CA ASP A 134 5.26 18.84 2.04
C ASP A 134 6.65 18.89 1.35
N GLY A 135 6.95 19.98 0.63
CA GLY A 135 8.24 20.16 -0.05
C GLY A 135 9.47 20.21 0.88
N TYR A 136 9.34 20.65 2.13
CA TYR A 136 10.44 20.65 3.12
C TYR A 136 10.68 19.24 3.66
N GLU A 137 9.60 18.53 4.01
CA GLU A 137 9.64 17.15 4.50
C GLU A 137 10.14 16.20 3.40
N LEU A 138 9.74 16.40 2.15
CA LEU A 138 10.27 15.69 0.98
C LEU A 138 11.78 15.91 0.81
N ALA A 139 12.24 17.17 0.93
CA ALA A 139 13.65 17.50 0.82
C ALA A 139 14.48 16.81 1.91
N GLU A 140 13.96 16.76 3.14
CA GLU A 140 14.61 16.08 4.26
C GLU A 140 14.62 14.56 4.08
N ALA A 141 13.52 13.97 3.62
CA ALA A 141 13.41 12.54 3.34
C ALA A 141 14.39 12.08 2.27
N LEU A 142 14.38 12.73 1.09
CA LEU A 142 15.26 12.35 -0.01
C LEU A 142 16.74 12.55 0.35
N ARG A 143 17.08 13.63 1.08
CA ARG A 143 18.43 13.83 1.61
C ARG A 143 18.82 12.74 2.63
N SER A 144 17.91 12.31 3.49
CA SER A 144 18.13 11.23 4.46
C SER A 144 18.40 9.88 3.77
N PHE A 145 17.76 9.64 2.63
CA PHE A 145 18.04 8.47 1.78
C PHE A 145 19.33 8.59 0.94
N GLY A 146 20.06 9.71 1.04
CA GLY A 146 21.31 9.97 0.31
C GLY A 146 21.16 10.71 -1.01
N TYR A 147 19.95 11.15 -1.39
CA TYR A 147 19.71 11.89 -2.64
C TYR A 147 19.79 13.40 -2.41
N ASN A 148 20.92 14.01 -2.78
CA ASN A 148 21.10 15.47 -2.71
C ASN A 148 20.59 16.15 -3.99
N LEU A 149 19.28 16.20 -4.17
CA LEU A 149 18.63 16.79 -5.36
C LEU A 149 18.57 18.32 -5.28
N ALA A 150 18.71 18.98 -6.44
CA ALA A 150 18.55 20.43 -6.54
C ALA A 150 17.09 20.85 -6.21
N PRO A 151 16.87 22.04 -5.62
CA PRO A 151 15.52 22.51 -5.25
C PRO A 151 14.50 22.49 -6.39
N SER A 152 14.93 22.81 -7.62
CA SER A 152 14.07 22.75 -8.81
C SER A 152 13.57 21.33 -9.12
N ILE A 153 14.38 20.29 -8.86
CA ILE A 153 13.99 18.89 -9.03
C ILE A 153 13.02 18.47 -7.92
N LEU A 154 13.24 18.92 -6.68
CA LEU A 154 12.32 18.69 -5.57
C LEU A 154 10.93 19.28 -5.86
N THR A 155 10.86 20.51 -6.37
CA THR A 155 9.60 21.13 -6.83
C THR A 155 8.92 20.33 -7.96
N LEU A 156 9.68 19.74 -8.89
CA LEU A 156 9.10 18.89 -9.94
C LEU A 156 8.55 17.57 -9.39
N ILE A 157 9.22 16.96 -8.40
CA ILE A 157 8.72 15.76 -7.70
C ILE A 157 7.43 16.10 -6.95
N GLU A 158 7.43 17.20 -6.18
CA GLU A 158 6.26 17.70 -5.47
C GLU A 158 5.08 17.96 -6.42
N GLN A 159 5.29 18.69 -7.51
CA GLN A 159 4.25 18.96 -8.52
C GLN A 159 3.74 17.68 -9.21
N LYS A 160 4.59 16.67 -9.44
CA LYS A 160 4.20 15.40 -10.07
C LYS A 160 3.40 14.49 -9.14
N TYR A 161 3.70 14.49 -7.84
CA TYR A 161 3.15 13.51 -6.88
C TYR A 161 2.21 14.11 -5.82
N ALA A 162 2.14 15.43 -5.64
CA ALA A 162 1.17 16.04 -4.73
C ALA A 162 -0.28 15.80 -5.20
N THR A 163 -1.19 15.66 -4.24
CA THR A 163 -2.64 15.77 -4.49
C THR A 163 -3.09 17.17 -4.14
N GLY A 164 -3.62 17.91 -5.12
CA GLY A 164 -4.30 19.17 -4.86
C GLY A 164 -5.74 18.97 -4.37
N PRO A 165 -6.32 19.93 -3.63
CA PRO A 165 -7.73 19.87 -3.25
C PRO A 165 -8.62 19.99 -4.50
N SER A 166 -9.44 18.96 -4.76
CA SER A 166 -10.27 18.82 -5.97
C SER A 166 -11.27 19.96 -6.23
N THR A 167 -11.48 20.84 -5.26
CA THR A 167 -12.48 21.92 -5.26
C THR A 167 -11.88 23.30 -4.98
N GLY A 168 -10.55 23.43 -4.86
CA GLY A 168 -9.87 24.68 -4.48
C GLY A 168 -10.06 25.09 -3.01
N TYR A 169 -10.95 24.44 -2.27
CA TYR A 169 -11.07 24.51 -0.82
C TYR A 169 -10.56 23.21 -0.20
N GLY A 170 -9.57 23.29 0.68
CA GLY A 170 -9.01 22.14 1.38
C GLY A 170 -7.68 22.47 2.06
N PRO A 171 -7.01 21.46 2.66
CA PRO A 171 -5.63 21.62 3.12
C PRO A 171 -4.69 21.97 1.93
N PRO A 172 -3.48 22.48 2.21
CA PRO A 172 -2.47 22.69 1.19
C PRO A 172 -2.23 21.43 0.34
N PRO A 173 -1.89 21.58 -0.95
CA PRO A 173 -1.48 20.44 -1.75
C PRO A 173 -0.25 19.77 -1.11
N GLY A 174 -0.29 18.45 -0.97
CA GLY A 174 0.75 17.66 -0.34
C GLY A 174 0.77 16.23 -0.88
N ILE A 175 1.86 15.51 -0.64
CA ILE A 175 2.08 14.16 -1.17
C ILE A 175 1.49 13.15 -0.18
N THR A 176 0.46 12.40 -0.59
CA THR A 176 -0.11 11.31 0.23
C THR A 176 0.85 10.14 0.39
N PHE A 177 0.63 9.30 1.39
CA PHE A 177 1.49 8.15 1.71
C PHE A 177 1.83 7.28 0.49
N ASP A 178 0.80 6.85 -0.24
CA ASP A 178 0.95 6.03 -1.44
C ASP A 178 1.81 6.74 -2.51
N ARG A 179 1.57 8.03 -2.73
CA ARG A 179 2.30 8.83 -3.72
C ARG A 179 3.73 9.16 -3.29
N PHE A 180 4.00 9.24 -1.99
CA PHE A 180 5.35 9.40 -1.43
C PHE A 180 6.18 8.12 -1.66
N VAL A 181 5.58 6.93 -1.44
CA VAL A 181 6.22 5.65 -1.79
C VAL A 181 6.54 5.63 -3.29
N ARG A 182 5.59 6.01 -4.16
CA ARG A 182 5.82 6.07 -5.61
C ARG A 182 6.89 7.10 -6.02
N ALA A 183 6.92 8.27 -5.40
CA ALA A 183 7.96 9.27 -5.63
C ALA A 183 9.35 8.71 -5.28
N CYS A 184 9.49 8.08 -4.11
CA CYS A 184 10.77 7.51 -3.66
C CYS A 184 11.24 6.34 -4.53
N VAL A 185 10.32 5.46 -4.95
CA VAL A 185 10.60 4.36 -5.87
C VAL A 185 11.05 4.88 -7.23
N ALA A 186 10.36 5.89 -7.79
CA ALA A 186 10.76 6.52 -9.05
C ALA A 186 12.13 7.22 -8.95
N VAL A 187 12.41 7.98 -7.88
CA VAL A 187 13.73 8.61 -7.65
C VAL A 187 14.81 7.55 -7.57
N LYS A 188 14.63 6.49 -6.75
CA LYS A 188 15.59 5.38 -6.65
C LYS A 188 15.87 4.74 -8.01
N SER A 189 14.82 4.34 -8.74
CA SER A 189 14.96 3.66 -10.03
C SER A 189 15.61 4.52 -11.11
N LEU A 190 15.32 5.83 -11.14
CA LEU A 190 15.98 6.77 -12.04
C LEU A 190 17.45 6.98 -11.66
N THR A 191 17.76 7.12 -10.36
CA THR A 191 19.15 7.24 -9.87
C THR A 191 19.97 5.98 -10.17
N GLU A 192 19.45 4.78 -9.91
CA GLU A 192 20.11 3.51 -10.24
C GLU A 192 20.24 3.29 -11.75
N SER A 193 19.37 3.87 -12.57
CA SER A 193 19.49 3.82 -14.03
C SER A 193 20.54 4.80 -14.55
N PHE A 194 20.62 5.99 -13.97
CA PHE A 194 21.67 6.97 -14.26
C PHE A 194 23.05 6.44 -13.85
N GLN A 195 23.20 5.92 -12.63
CA GLN A 195 24.45 5.36 -12.11
C GLN A 195 24.98 4.14 -12.88
N ARG A 196 24.14 3.49 -13.69
CA ARG A 196 24.56 2.40 -14.60
C ARG A 196 25.21 2.91 -15.89
N VAL A 197 24.98 4.16 -16.27
CA VAL A 197 25.57 4.81 -17.46
C VAL A 197 26.62 5.89 -17.10
N ASP A 198 26.60 6.40 -15.87
CA ASP A 198 27.64 7.24 -15.26
C ASP A 198 28.79 6.36 -14.73
N THR A 199 29.73 6.01 -15.62
CA THR A 199 30.78 5.01 -15.33
C THR A 199 31.97 5.59 -14.55
N ASP A 200 32.23 6.90 -14.68
CA ASP A 200 33.27 7.65 -13.99
C ASP A 200 32.77 8.42 -12.75
N ARG A 201 31.45 8.50 -12.54
CA ARG A 201 30.78 9.06 -11.36
C ARG A 201 31.00 10.57 -11.20
N ASP A 202 31.07 11.29 -12.31
CA ASP A 202 31.20 12.75 -12.34
C ASP A 202 29.84 13.47 -12.31
N GLY A 203 28.75 12.73 -12.49
CA GLY A 203 27.38 13.25 -12.54
C GLY A 203 26.90 13.67 -13.94
N TRP A 204 27.64 13.33 -14.99
CA TRP A 204 27.33 13.63 -16.38
C TRP A 204 27.37 12.37 -17.25
N VAL A 205 26.47 12.28 -18.23
CA VAL A 205 26.42 11.12 -19.14
C VAL A 205 26.18 11.56 -20.57
N THR A 206 26.89 10.93 -21.50
CA THR A 206 26.64 11.07 -22.94
C THR A 206 25.97 9.79 -23.43
N ILE A 207 24.65 9.85 -23.62
CA ILE A 207 23.83 8.73 -24.10
C ILE A 207 23.11 9.10 -25.39
N ASN A 208 22.85 8.13 -26.26
CA ASN A 208 22.02 8.33 -27.44
C ASN A 208 20.52 8.29 -27.08
N TYR A 209 19.67 8.65 -28.04
CA TYR A 209 18.22 8.68 -27.84
C TYR A 209 17.60 7.33 -27.46
N GLU A 210 18.07 6.21 -28.04
CA GLU A 210 17.52 4.89 -27.70
C GLU A 210 17.85 4.48 -26.28
N ASP A 211 19.06 4.76 -25.80
CA ASP A 211 19.47 4.41 -24.44
C ASP A 211 18.81 5.33 -23.40
N PHE A 212 18.57 6.61 -23.74
CA PHE A 212 17.69 7.48 -22.97
C PHE A 212 16.25 6.92 -22.89
N MET A 213 15.67 6.51 -24.02
CA MET A 213 14.33 5.91 -24.04
C MET A 213 14.26 4.61 -23.23
N LYS A 214 15.31 3.76 -23.28
CA LYS A 214 15.41 2.55 -22.44
C LYS A 214 15.46 2.90 -20.95
N ILE A 215 16.15 3.97 -20.54
CA ILE A 215 16.18 4.41 -19.14
C ILE A 215 14.78 4.89 -18.70
N VAL A 216 14.13 5.73 -19.49
CA VAL A 216 12.83 6.32 -19.12
C VAL A 216 11.69 5.30 -19.14
N LEU A 217 11.65 4.39 -20.12
CA LEU A 217 10.57 3.39 -20.25
C LEU A 217 10.68 2.22 -19.27
N ASN A 218 11.84 2.01 -18.66
CA ASN A 218 12.03 1.03 -17.56
C ASN A 218 11.87 1.66 -16.17
N ALA A 219 11.57 2.96 -16.07
CA ALA A 219 11.23 3.58 -14.80
C ALA A 219 9.78 3.22 -14.39
N PRO A 220 9.52 2.99 -13.08
CA PRO A 220 8.19 2.64 -12.55
C PRO A 220 7.24 3.84 -12.39
#